data_AF-A0A256ZJ97-F1
#
_entry.id   AF-A0A256ZJ97-F1
#
_cell.length_a   1.000
_cell.length_b   1.000
_cell.length_c   1.000
_cell.angle_alpha   90.00
_cell.angle_beta   90.00
_cell.angle_gamma   90.00
#
_symmetry.space_group_name_H-M   'P 1'
#
loop_
_entity.id
_entity.type
_entity.pdbx_description
1 polymer ?
#
loop_
_entity_poly.entity_id
_entity_poly.type
_entity_poly.pdbx_seq_one_letter_code
_entity_poly.pdbx_strand_id
1 'polypeptide(L)'
;MEAGEEGILQSELWRLLGATSREGSRIAIRLERRGLIIRKKELYKGRWTYRLFARTRKISIESIRGCPCFTCPDNFRCSPGGVVDPVTCERLVRWVLETAPMVEKKPEEE
;
A
#
# COMPACT_ATOMS: atom_id res chain seq x y z
N MET A 1 -18.88 2.93 -7.60
CA MET A 1 -18.19 2.06 -8.58
C MET A 1 -16.70 2.14 -8.28
N GLU A 2 -16.14 1.07 -7.73
CA GLU A 2 -14.70 0.92 -7.57
C GLU A 2 -14.24 -0.11 -8.60
N ALA A 3 -13.42 0.29 -9.57
CA ALA A 3 -12.80 -0.65 -10.52
C ALA A 3 -11.75 -1.56 -9.85
N GLY A 4 -11.53 -1.39 -8.53
CA GLY A 4 -10.67 -2.24 -7.71
C GLY A 4 -9.30 -2.50 -8.32
N GLU A 5 -8.91 -3.76 -8.33
CA GLU A 5 -7.65 -4.25 -8.89
C GLU A 5 -7.73 -4.50 -10.40
N GLU A 6 -8.94 -4.57 -10.98
CA GLU A 6 -9.16 -4.79 -12.40
C GLU A 6 -8.82 -3.57 -13.26
N GLY A 7 -8.81 -2.38 -12.66
CA GLY A 7 -8.50 -1.11 -13.32
C GLY A 7 -9.59 -0.68 -14.32
N ILE A 8 -9.48 0.55 -14.83
CA ILE A 8 -10.48 1.16 -15.69
C ILE A 8 -9.88 1.66 -17.00
N LEU A 9 -10.60 1.52 -18.10
CA LEU A 9 -10.17 2.08 -19.39
C LEU A 9 -10.15 3.61 -19.32
N GLN A 10 -9.07 4.21 -19.80
CA GLN A 10 -8.87 5.66 -19.77
C GLN A 10 -10.04 6.40 -20.44
N SER A 11 -10.51 5.93 -21.60
CA SER A 11 -11.65 6.50 -22.32
C SER A 11 -12.96 6.43 -21.54
N GLU A 12 -13.14 5.37 -20.74
CA GLU A 12 -14.33 5.16 -19.94
C GLU A 12 -14.32 6.04 -18.69
N LEU A 13 -13.18 6.12 -18.00
CA LEU A 13 -13.02 6.96 -16.82
C LEU A 13 -13.36 8.42 -17.11
N TRP A 14 -12.88 8.98 -18.22
CA TRP A 14 -13.17 10.37 -18.55
C TRP A 14 -14.63 10.62 -18.91
N ARG A 15 -15.27 9.66 -19.60
CA ARG A 15 -16.71 9.72 -19.87
C ARG A 15 -17.51 9.72 -18.57
N LEU A 16 -17.12 8.92 -17.59
CA LEU A 16 -17.77 8.89 -16.27
C LEU A 16 -17.56 10.19 -15.48
N LEU A 17 -16.38 10.81 -15.61
CA LEU A 17 -16.03 12.06 -14.93
C LEU A 17 -16.51 13.32 -15.66
N GLY A 18 -17.17 13.19 -16.81
CA GLY A 18 -17.58 14.34 -17.63
C GLY A 18 -16.41 15.14 -18.21
N ALA A 19 -15.21 14.55 -18.29
CA ALA A 19 -14.00 15.20 -18.78
C ALA A 19 -13.73 14.86 -20.26
N THR A 20 -13.05 15.76 -20.97
CA THR A 20 -12.64 15.48 -22.35
C THR A 20 -11.46 14.49 -22.37
N SER A 21 -11.34 13.70 -23.44
CA SER A 21 -10.22 12.78 -23.63
C SER A 21 -8.84 13.47 -23.56
N ARG A 22 -8.76 14.73 -24.01
CA ARG A 22 -7.52 15.53 -24.01
C ARG A 22 -7.12 15.92 -22.58
N GLU A 23 -8.05 16.46 -21.81
CA GLU A 23 -7.81 16.82 -20.41
C GLU A 23 -7.51 15.58 -19.57
N GLY A 24 -8.32 14.54 -19.75
CA GLY A 24 -8.14 13.26 -19.10
C GLY A 24 -6.78 12.63 -19.35
N SER A 25 -6.32 12.62 -20.61
CA SER A 25 -4.98 12.09 -20.93
C SER A 25 -3.86 12.87 -20.23
N ARG A 26 -3.97 14.21 -20.16
CA ARG A 26 -2.99 15.05 -19.43
C ARG A 26 -2.99 14.74 -17.93
N ILE A 27 -4.17 14.51 -17.35
CA ILE A 27 -4.31 14.13 -15.93
C ILE A 27 -3.71 12.75 -15.70
N ALA A 28 -4.00 11.75 -16.55
CA ALA A 28 -3.45 10.39 -16.45
C ALA A 28 -1.92 10.40 -16.41
N ILE A 29 -1.29 11.12 -17.34
CA ILE A 29 0.19 11.23 -17.41
C ILE A 29 0.75 11.92 -16.15
N ARG A 30 0.05 12.90 -15.58
CA ARG A 30 0.47 13.57 -14.35
C ARG A 30 0.36 12.65 -13.14
N LEU A 31 -0.72 11.89 -13.04
CA LEU A 31 -0.93 10.93 -11.96
C LEU A 31 0.08 9.77 -12.03
N GLU A 32 0.41 9.32 -13.23
CA GLU A 32 1.45 8.32 -13.47
C GLU A 32 2.83 8.84 -13.05
N ARG A 33 3.19 10.07 -13.44
CA ARG A 33 4.45 10.72 -13.01
C ARG A 33 4.56 10.90 -11.50
N ARG A 34 3.43 11.11 -10.81
CA ARG A 34 3.38 11.17 -9.33
C ARG A 34 3.38 9.77 -8.68
N GLY A 35 3.38 8.70 -9.47
CA GLY A 35 3.35 7.33 -8.99
C GLY A 35 2.04 6.93 -8.32
N LEU A 36 0.93 7.63 -8.61
CA LEU A 36 -0.40 7.38 -8.04
C LEU A 36 -1.22 6.38 -8.85
N ILE A 37 -0.90 6.20 -10.13
CA ILE A 37 -1.54 5.22 -11.00
C ILE A 37 -0.48 4.51 -11.85
N ILE A 38 -0.83 3.33 -12.35
CA ILE A 38 -0.07 2.60 -13.37
C ILE A 38 -0.91 2.58 -14.64
N ARG A 39 -0.28 2.83 -15.79
CA ARG A 39 -0.95 2.79 -17.10
C ARG A 39 -0.43 1.60 -17.88
N LYS A 40 -1.31 0.66 -18.25
CA LYS A 40 -0.97 -0.44 -19.16
C LYS A 40 -1.64 -0.23 -20.50
N LYS A 41 -0.89 -0.40 -21.58
CA LYS A 41 -1.41 -0.29 -22.94
C LYS A 41 -2.24 -1.52 -23.26
N GLU A 42 -3.45 -1.32 -23.80
CA GLU A 42 -4.40 -2.39 -24.12
C GLU A 42 -5.11 -2.07 -25.43
N LEU A 43 -5.42 -3.11 -26.21
CA LEU A 43 -6.19 -2.98 -27.44
C LEU A 43 -7.67 -3.13 -27.10
N TYR A 44 -8.45 -2.07 -27.29
CA TYR A 44 -9.89 -2.09 -27.04
C TYR A 44 -10.64 -1.68 -28.30
N LYS A 45 -11.50 -2.57 -28.81
CA LYS A 45 -12.31 -2.37 -30.03
C LYS A 45 -11.47 -1.88 -31.23
N GLY A 46 -10.30 -2.49 -31.43
CA GLY A 46 -9.40 -2.17 -32.54
C GLY A 46 -8.64 -0.84 -32.40
N ARG A 47 -8.74 -0.15 -31.26
CA ARG A 47 -7.98 1.07 -30.96
C ARG A 47 -7.10 0.85 -29.73
N TRP A 48 -5.85 1.32 -29.82
CA TRP A 48 -4.96 1.33 -28.67
C TRP A 48 -5.44 2.33 -27.63
N THR A 49 -5.57 1.89 -26.39
CA THR A 49 -5.90 2.73 -25.23
C THR A 49 -5.06 2.32 -24.04
N TYR A 50 -5.26 2.98 -22.90
CA TYR A 50 -4.62 2.63 -21.65
C TYR A 50 -5.67 2.19 -20.64
N ARG A 51 -5.37 1.13 -19.91
CA ARG A 51 -6.04 0.79 -18.66
C ARG A 51 -5.27 1.43 -17.51
N LEU A 52 -6.01 2.10 -16.65
CA LEU A 52 -5.52 2.83 -15.50
C LEU A 52 -5.76 1.97 -14.26
N PHE A 53 -4.69 1.70 -13.50
CA PHE A 53 -4.74 1.02 -12.23
C PHE A 53 -4.39 2.00 -11.14
N ALA A 54 -5.21 2.11 -10.09
CA ALA A 54 -4.86 2.90 -8.93
C ALA A 54 -3.68 2.25 -8.22
N ARG A 55 -2.61 3.01 -7.97
CA ARG A 55 -1.54 2.60 -7.05
C ARG A 55 -2.00 2.94 -5.63
N THR A 56 -3.17 2.41 -5.25
CA THR A 56 -3.68 2.55 -3.90
C THR A 56 -2.78 1.73 -3.00
N ARG A 57 -2.06 2.39 -2.09
CA ARG A 57 -1.50 1.71 -0.94
C ARG A 57 -2.66 1.53 0.02
N LYS A 58 -3.28 0.35 0.03
CA LYS A 58 -4.16 -0.01 1.15
C LYS A 58 -3.27 0.04 2.39
N ILE A 59 -3.40 1.09 3.19
CA ILE A 59 -2.74 1.17 4.49
C ILE A 59 -3.49 0.17 5.36
N SER A 60 -2.92 -1.02 5.49
CA SER A 60 -3.42 -2.03 6.39
C SER A 60 -2.76 -1.86 7.74
N ILE A 61 -3.55 -1.89 8.81
CA ILE A 61 -3.05 -1.98 10.18
C ILE A 61 -2.85 -3.43 10.62
N GLU A 62 -3.05 -4.41 9.72
CA GLU A 62 -2.94 -5.82 10.05
C GLU A 62 -1.58 -6.18 10.62
N SER A 63 -0.51 -5.56 10.10
CA SER A 63 0.87 -5.80 10.54
C SER A 63 1.16 -5.38 11.97
N ILE A 64 0.30 -4.54 12.58
CA ILE A 64 0.44 -4.05 13.95
C ILE A 64 -0.73 -4.49 14.83
N ARG A 65 -1.60 -5.37 14.32
CA ARG A 65 -2.77 -5.84 15.04
C ARG A 65 -2.33 -6.60 16.30
N GLY A 66 -2.98 -6.28 17.42
CA GLY A 66 -2.68 -6.91 18.71
C GLY A 66 -1.38 -6.43 19.37
N CYS A 67 -0.70 -5.41 18.81
CA CYS A 67 0.52 -4.89 19.41
C CYS A 67 0.25 -4.36 20.83
N PRO A 68 0.95 -4.88 21.86
CA PRO A 68 0.68 -4.58 23.26
C PRO A 68 0.99 -3.13 23.65
N CYS A 69 1.73 -2.40 22.80
CA CYS A 69 2.11 -1.01 23.04
C CYS A 69 0.92 -0.05 22.94
N PHE A 70 -0.09 -0.34 22.11
CA PHE A 70 -1.26 0.56 21.94
C PHE A 70 -2.12 0.69 23.19
N THR A 71 -2.07 -0.30 24.08
CA THR A 71 -2.80 -0.32 25.36
C THR A 71 -1.85 -0.41 26.56
N CYS A 72 -0.56 -0.10 26.36
CA CYS A 72 0.43 -0.20 27.43
C CYS A 72 0.28 0.97 28.42
N PRO A 73 0.09 0.70 29.73
CA PRO A 73 -0.05 1.75 30.73
C PRO A 73 1.24 2.58 30.88
N ASP A 74 2.40 2.00 30.55
CA ASP A 74 3.70 2.65 30.67
C ASP A 74 4.19 3.29 29.36
N ASN A 75 3.34 3.35 28.32
CA ASN A 75 3.74 3.87 27.01
C ASN A 75 4.32 5.30 27.08
N PHE A 76 3.80 6.14 27.99
CA PHE A 76 4.24 7.52 28.17
C PHE A 76 5.66 7.68 28.75
N ARG A 77 6.22 6.61 29.31
CA ARG A 77 7.58 6.57 29.89
C ARG A 77 8.47 5.53 29.21
N CYS A 78 8.02 4.96 28.10
CA CYS A 78 8.73 3.94 27.33
C CYS A 78 9.71 4.62 26.36
N SER A 79 11.01 4.40 26.54
CA SER A 79 12.07 4.98 25.71
C SER A 79 13.30 4.06 25.69
N PRO A 80 14.04 3.96 24.58
CA PRO A 80 15.33 3.26 24.57
C PRO A 80 16.26 3.80 25.67
N GLY A 81 16.83 2.92 26.49
CA GLY A 81 17.66 3.26 27.65
C GLY A 81 16.94 3.92 28.83
N GLY A 82 15.60 3.99 28.80
CA GLY A 82 14.78 4.57 29.86
C GLY A 82 14.42 3.59 30.97
N VAL A 83 13.62 4.05 31.94
CA VAL A 83 13.10 3.21 33.04
C VAL A 83 12.25 2.05 32.51
N VAL A 84 11.48 2.32 31.45
CA VAL A 84 10.81 1.31 30.65
C VAL A 84 11.46 1.34 29.28
N ASP A 85 12.15 0.26 28.93
CA ASP A 85 12.91 0.16 27.68
C ASP A 85 12.19 -0.78 26.70
N PRO A 86 11.81 -0.33 25.49
CA PRO A 86 11.19 -1.20 24.50
C PRO A 86 12.10 -2.36 24.06
N VAL A 87 13.43 -2.22 24.15
CA VAL A 87 14.40 -3.25 23.75
C VAL A 87 14.36 -4.46 24.68
N THR A 88 14.09 -4.24 25.96
CA THR A 88 14.02 -5.30 26.99
C THR A 88 12.58 -5.65 27.37
N CYS A 89 11.59 -5.10 26.68
CA CYS A 89 10.18 -5.28 27.00
C CYS A 89 9.68 -6.69 26.59
N GLU A 90 9.48 -7.57 27.57
CA GLU A 90 9.02 -8.95 27.34
C GLU A 90 7.69 -9.05 26.58
N ARG A 91 6.73 -8.16 26.88
CA ARG A 91 5.43 -8.12 26.18
C ARG A 91 5.61 -7.86 24.70
N LEU A 92 6.47 -6.90 24.35
CA LEU A 92 6.76 -6.55 22.97
C LEU A 92 7.52 -7.69 22.27
N VAL A 93 8.55 -8.23 22.91
CA VAL A 93 9.33 -9.37 22.39
C VAL A 93 8.43 -10.55 22.08
N ARG A 94 7.56 -10.94 23.02
CA ARG A 94 6.61 -12.04 22.83
C ARG A 94 5.69 -11.81 21.64
N TRP A 95 5.07 -10.63 21.53
CA TRP A 95 4.21 -10.29 20.40
C TRP A 95 4.96 -10.35 19.07
N VAL A 96 6.19 -9.81 19.01
CA VAL A 96 7.02 -9.89 17.81
C VAL A 96 7.31 -11.34 17.45
N LEU A 97 7.69 -12.19 18.40
CA LEU A 97 7.97 -13.61 18.14
C LEU A 97 6.74 -14.39 17.66
N GLU A 98 5.55 -14.07 18.18
CA GLU A 98 4.29 -14.73 17.81
C GLU A 98 3.75 -14.27 16.43
N THR A 99 4.02 -13.01 16.05
CA THR A 99 3.45 -12.39 14.84
C THR A 99 4.45 -12.21 13.69
N ALA A 100 5.75 -12.35 13.94
CA ALA A 100 6.76 -12.20 12.91
C ALA A 100 6.54 -13.27 11.82
N PRO A 101 6.55 -12.86 10.53
CA PRO A 101 6.50 -13.83 9.45
C PRO A 101 7.73 -14.73 9.54
N MET A 102 7.52 -16.04 9.46
CA MET A 102 8.62 -17.00 9.40
C MET A 102 9.45 -16.69 8.15
N VAL A 103 10.68 -16.22 8.34
CA VAL A 103 11.61 -16.04 7.23
C VAL A 103 12.11 -17.42 6.84
N GLU A 104 11.64 -17.95 5.71
CA GLU A 104 12.32 -19.08 5.07
C GLU A 104 13.76 -18.62 4.75
N LYS A 105 14.73 -19.16 5.47
CA LYS A 105 16.15 -18.98 5.14
C LYS A 105 16.35 -19.56 3.74
N LYS A 106 16.58 -18.70 2.74
CA LYS A 106 17.17 -19.16 1.49
C LYS A 106 18.55 -19.75 1.82
N PRO A 107 18.90 -20.95 1.36
CA PRO A 107 20.24 -21.47 1.52
C PRO A 107 21.23 -20.50 0.87
N GLU A 108 22.26 -20.13 1.61
CA GLU A 108 23.42 -19.40 1.10
C GLU A 108 24.09 -20.31 0.06
N GLU A 109 24.06 -19.92 -1.21
CA GLU A 109 24.88 -20.55 -2.25
C GLU A 109 26.32 -20.07 -2.07
N GLU A 110 27.21 -21.04 -1.85
CA GLU A 110 28.67 -20.92 -1.69
C GLU A 110 29.37 -20.89 -3.05
#